data_AF-A0A7V8G0T0-F1
#
_entry.id   AF-A0A7V8G0T0-F1
#
_cell.length_a   1.000
_cell.length_b   1.000
_cell.length_c   1.000
_cell.angle_alpha   90.00
_cell.angle_beta   90.00
_cell.angle_gamma   90.00
#
_symmetry.space_group_name_H-M   'P 1'
#
loop_
_entity.id
_entity.type
_entity.pdbx_description
1 polymer ?
#
loop_
_entity_poly.entity_id
_entity_poly.type
_entity_poly.pdbx_seq_one_letter_code
_entity_poly.pdbx_strand_id
1 'polypeptide(L)' 'MRRLLRSIAKGEAITQDTSTLENPAILDQLSQAN' A
#
# COMPACT_ATOMS: atom_id res chain seq x y z
N MET A 1 -2.09 7.69 -2.96
CA MET A 1 -2.14 6.98 -1.66
C MET A 1 -3.53 6.52 -1.20
N ARG A 2 -4.61 7.35 -1.18
CA ARG A 2 -5.96 6.90 -0.70
C ARG A 2 -6.45 5.57 -1.30
N ARG A 3 -6.18 5.32 -2.58
CA ARG A 3 -6.52 4.05 -3.25
C ARG A 3 -5.69 2.87 -2.73
N LEU A 4 -4.39 3.04 -2.58
CA LEU A 4 -3.47 2.03 -2.04
C LEU A 4 -3.89 1.60 -0.62
N LEU A 5 -4.20 2.58 0.25
CA LEU A 5 -4.69 2.32 1.60
C LEU A 5 -5.98 1.50 1.62
N ARG A 6 -6.88 1.69 0.64
CA ARG A 6 -8.09 0.87 0.52
C ARG A 6 -7.80 -0.56 0.08
N SER A 7 -6.89 -0.75 -0.88
CA SER A 7 -6.50 -2.10 -1.30
C SER A 7 -5.84 -2.86 -0.15
N ILE A 8 -4.97 -2.20 0.63
CA ILE A 8 -4.38 -2.78 1.86
C ILE A 8 -5.47 -3.17 2.86
N ALA A 9 -6.41 -2.26 3.17
CA ALA A 9 -7.50 -2.53 4.11
C ALA A 9 -8.44 -3.67 3.67
N LYS A 10 -8.47 -3.98 2.37
CA LYS A 10 -9.26 -5.08 1.81
C LYS A 10 -8.47 -6.37 1.59
N GLY A 11 -7.15 -6.37 1.83
CA GLY A 11 -6.26 -7.50 1.50
C GLY A 11 -6.11 -7.74 -0.01
N GLU A 12 -6.39 -6.72 -0.84
CA GLU A 12 -6.25 -6.81 -2.29
C GLU A 12 -4.78 -6.56 -2.70
N ALA A 13 -4.30 -7.31 -3.70
CA ALA A 13 -2.98 -7.10 -4.26
C ALA A 13 -2.84 -5.68 -4.87
N ILE A 14 -1.76 -4.99 -4.53
CA ILE A 14 -1.44 -3.68 -5.12
C ILE A 14 -0.83 -3.93 -6.51
N THR A 15 -1.56 -3.57 -7.56
CA THR A 15 -1.12 -3.73 -8.96
C THR A 15 -0.67 -2.42 -9.62
N GLN A 16 -0.66 -1.34 -8.85
CA GLN A 16 -0.22 -0.03 -9.34
C GLN A 16 1.27 0.16 -9.23
N ASP A 17 1.79 0.96 -10.15
CA ASP A 17 3.11 1.52 -10.02
C ASP A 17 3.18 2.44 -8.79
N THR A 18 4.09 2.09 -7.89
CA THR A 18 4.40 2.81 -6.66
C THR A 18 5.79 3.47 -6.72
N SER A 19 6.42 3.49 -7.90
CA SER A 19 7.76 4.06 -8.15
C SER A 19 7.91 5.53 -7.75
N THR A 20 6.80 6.28 -7.66
CA THR A 20 6.80 7.67 -7.21
C THR A 20 6.66 7.84 -5.69
N LEU A 21 6.57 6.75 -4.92
CA LEU A 21 6.57 6.81 -3.46
C LEU A 21 8.01 6.94 -2.97
N GLU A 22 8.30 7.99 -2.21
CA GLU A 22 9.61 8.16 -1.59
C GLU A 22 9.94 7.06 -0.58
N ASN A 23 8.91 6.42 -0.02
CA ASN A 23 9.06 5.30 0.90
C ASN A 23 8.07 4.17 0.54
N PRO A 24 8.42 3.26 -0.39
CA PRO A 24 7.54 2.15 -0.78
C PRO A 24 7.30 1.13 0.34
N ALA A 25 8.24 0.99 1.30
CA ALA A 25 8.12 0.08 2.43
C ALA A 25 6.99 0.44 3.41
N ILE A 26 6.46 1.67 3.33
CA ILE A 26 5.30 2.09 4.12
C ILE A 26 4.06 1.21 3.85
N LEU A 27 3.94 0.66 2.64
CA LEU A 27 2.80 -0.17 2.26
C LEU A 27 2.81 -1.50 3.02
N ASP A 28 3.99 -2.10 3.18
CA ASP A 28 4.16 -3.34 3.93
C ASP A 28 3.92 -3.10 5.43
N GLN A 29 4.46 -2.02 6.00
CA GLN A 29 4.23 -1.65 7.40
C GLN A 29 2.74 -1.45 7.72
N LEU A 30 2.03 -0.75 6.84
CA LEU A 30 0.59 -0.51 7.00
C LEU A 30 -0.23 -1.79 6.81
N SER A 31 0.26 -2.75 6.03
CA SER A 31 -0.38 -4.06 5.88
C SER A 31 -0.19 -4.97 7.09
N GLN A 32 0.89 -4.80 7.87
CA GLN A 32 1.19 -5.60 9.07
C GLN A 32 0.61 -4.99 10.35
N ALA A 33 0.30 -3.69 10.34
CA ALA A 33 -0.22 -2.97 11.50
C ALA A 33 -1.73 -3.17 11.74
N ASN A 34 -2.40 -4.00 10.94
CA ASN A 34 -3.86 -4.16 10.90
C ASN A 34 -4.23 -5.64 10.93
#